data_AF-A0A257X4Q2-F1
#
_entry.id   AF-A0A257X4Q2-F1
#
_cell.length_a   1.000
_cell.length_b   1.000
_cell.length_c   1.000
_cell.angle_alpha   90.00
_cell.angle_beta   90.00
_cell.angle_gamma   90.00
#
_symmetry.space_group_name_H-M   'P 1'
#
loop_
_entity.id
_entity.type
_entity.pdbx_description
1 polymer ?
#
loop_
_entity_poly.entity_id
_entity_poly.type
_entity_poly.pdbx_seq_one_letter_code
_entity_poly.pdbx_strand_id
1 'polypeptide(L)'
;MDLTQFDHLELLGGFLVLSVKASEESMIDAIGREALARTSIVGREFEITLAIGMSDKELSVTLYHEVLEAAAVASDDPPESIMEFNEADFDAAAYAAHAEFGPASPATLNHMLRFHGFDEL
;
A
#
# COMPACT_ATOMS: atom_id res chain seq x y z
N MET A 1 7.95 11.43 -7.18
CA MET A 1 8.47 10.40 -6.25
C MET A 1 9.24 9.36 -7.06
N ASP A 2 10.36 8.83 -6.57
CA ASP A 2 11.07 7.72 -7.22
C ASP A 2 10.46 6.39 -6.80
N LEU A 3 9.91 5.60 -7.74
CA LEU A 3 9.25 4.33 -7.43
C LEU A 3 10.24 3.16 -7.29
N THR A 4 11.46 3.30 -7.81
CA THR A 4 12.46 2.22 -7.78
C THR A 4 12.96 1.92 -6.37
N GLN A 5 12.76 2.84 -5.42
CA GLN A 5 13.07 2.64 -4.00
C GLN A 5 12.22 1.53 -3.34
N PHE A 6 11.13 1.10 -3.98
CA PHE A 6 10.23 0.06 -3.47
C PHE A 6 10.46 -1.30 -4.13
N ASP A 7 11.39 -1.42 -5.08
CA ASP A 7 11.69 -2.70 -5.72
C ASP A 7 12.37 -3.66 -4.73
N HIS A 8 11.81 -4.87 -4.60
CA HIS A 8 12.25 -5.90 -3.65
C HIS A 8 12.36 -5.36 -2.21
N LEU A 9 11.41 -4.52 -1.80
CA LEU A 9 11.38 -3.95 -0.47
C LEU A 9 10.75 -4.93 0.53
N GLU A 10 11.55 -5.36 1.51
CA GLU A 10 11.05 -6.07 2.68
C GLU A 10 10.31 -5.11 3.62
N LEU A 11 9.13 -5.55 4.05
CA LEU A 11 8.26 -4.83 4.96
C LEU A 11 8.07 -5.62 6.27
N LEU A 12 7.79 -4.90 7.35
CA LEU A 12 7.34 -5.47 8.62
C LEU A 12 6.14 -6.39 8.39
N GLY A 13 6.02 -7.39 9.25
CA GLY A 13 5.20 -8.54 9.00
C GLY A 13 5.91 -9.57 8.15
N GLY A 14 6.98 -9.26 7.40
CA GLY A 14 7.64 -10.21 6.48
C GLY A 14 6.97 -10.26 5.10
N PHE A 15 6.37 -9.16 4.69
CA PHE A 15 5.86 -8.97 3.34
C PHE A 15 6.98 -8.47 2.41
N LEU A 16 6.81 -8.68 1.12
CA LEU A 16 7.78 -8.26 0.11
C LEU A 16 7.06 -7.49 -1.00
N VAL A 17 7.41 -6.22 -1.18
CA VAL A 17 7.02 -5.50 -2.40
C VAL A 17 8.01 -5.90 -3.49
N LEU A 18 7.55 -6.69 -4.46
CA LEU A 18 8.39 -7.11 -5.59
C LEU A 18 8.68 -5.94 -6.53
N SER A 19 7.65 -5.15 -6.85
CA SER A 19 7.81 -3.92 -7.63
C SER A 19 6.64 -2.94 -7.45
N VAL A 20 6.95 -1.67 -7.67
CA VAL A 20 5.97 -0.60 -7.83
C VAL A 20 6.19 0.06 -9.20
N LYS A 21 5.19 -0.03 -10.09
CA LYS A 21 5.31 0.46 -11.47
C LYS A 21 4.22 1.45 -11.82
N ALA A 22 4.54 2.43 -12.66
CA ALA A 22 3.54 3.31 -13.25
C ALA A 22 3.00 2.70 -14.56
N SER A 23 1.71 2.92 -14.84
CA SER A 23 1.04 2.45 -16.06
C SER A 23 0.27 3.58 -16.74
N GLU A 24 0.40 3.64 -18.07
CA GLU A 24 -0.43 4.49 -18.94
C GLU A 24 -1.76 3.83 -19.29
N GLU A 25 -1.90 2.52 -19.07
CA GLU A 25 -3.14 1.80 -19.29
C GLU A 25 -4.16 2.13 -18.18
N SER A 26 -5.39 2.46 -18.58
CA SER A 26 -6.51 2.63 -17.65
C SER A 26 -6.71 1.35 -16.83
N MET A 27 -6.67 1.48 -15.51
CA MET A 27 -7.01 0.41 -14.59
C MET A 27 -8.48 0.54 -14.22
N ILE A 28 -9.20 -0.58 -14.26
CA ILE A 28 -10.63 -0.63 -13.97
C ILE A 28 -10.85 -1.53 -12.75
N ASP A 29 -11.57 -1.01 -11.75
CA ASP A 29 -11.92 -1.75 -10.55
C ASP A 29 -12.98 -2.83 -10.83
N ALA A 30 -13.30 -3.65 -9.82
CA ALA A 30 -14.25 -4.75 -9.95
C ALA A 30 -15.69 -4.33 -10.31
N ILE A 31 -16.03 -3.04 -10.18
CA ILE A 31 -17.36 -2.51 -10.49
C ILE A 31 -17.36 -1.57 -11.71
N GLY A 32 -16.26 -1.51 -12.47
CA GLY A 32 -16.18 -0.80 -13.74
C GLY A 32 -15.74 0.67 -13.64
N ARG A 33 -15.21 1.13 -12.51
CA ARG A 33 -14.70 2.51 -12.34
C ARG A 33 -13.20 2.57 -12.59
N GLU A 34 -12.69 3.74 -12.95
CA GLU A 34 -11.25 3.97 -13.01
C GLU A 34 -10.62 3.83 -11.61
N ALA A 35 -9.57 3.04 -11.54
CA ALA A 35 -8.76 2.81 -10.35
C ALA A 35 -7.43 3.55 -10.47
N LEU A 36 -6.95 4.10 -9.36
CA LEU A 36 -5.65 4.77 -9.28
C LEU A 36 -4.50 3.77 -9.11
N ALA A 37 -4.81 2.56 -8.63
CA ALA A 37 -3.85 1.50 -8.46
C ALA A 37 -4.49 0.12 -8.62
N ARG A 38 -3.61 -0.88 -8.74
CA ARG A 38 -3.95 -2.29 -8.72
C ARG A 38 -2.82 -3.03 -8.03
N THR A 39 -3.15 -3.81 -7.02
CA THR A 39 -2.20 -4.69 -6.34
C THR A 39 -2.48 -6.15 -6.64
N SER A 40 -1.45 -6.89 -7.07
CA SER A 40 -1.48 -8.35 -7.15
C SER A 40 -0.78 -8.91 -5.92
N ILE A 41 -1.43 -9.88 -5.26
CA ILE A 41 -0.96 -10.50 -4.04
C ILE A 41 -0.79 -12.01 -4.30
N VAL A 42 0.42 -12.52 -4.11
CA VAL A 42 0.71 -13.96 -4.15
C VAL A 42 1.43 -14.35 -2.87
N GLY A 43 0.74 -15.05 -1.98
CA GLY A 43 1.25 -15.29 -0.63
C GLY A 43 1.43 -13.95 0.10
N ARG A 44 2.68 -13.56 0.33
CA ARG A 44 3.07 -12.33 1.06
C ARG A 44 3.83 -11.33 0.18
N GLU A 45 3.77 -11.56 -1.13
CA GLU A 45 4.46 -10.78 -2.15
C GLU A 45 3.48 -9.87 -2.87
N PHE A 46 3.85 -8.60 -3.06
CA PHE A 46 3.02 -7.56 -3.66
C PHE A 46 3.62 -7.05 -4.97
N GLU A 47 2.82 -6.99 -6.02
CA GLU A 47 3.11 -6.21 -7.22
C GLU A 47 2.10 -5.08 -7.36
N ILE A 48 2.57 -3.84 -7.26
CA ILE A 48 1.71 -2.65 -7.25
C ILE A 48 1.87 -1.91 -8.58
N THR A 49 0.75 -1.69 -9.27
CA THR A 49 0.68 -0.83 -10.45
C THR A 49 -0.06 0.46 -10.10
N LEU A 50 0.51 1.61 -10.43
CA LEU A 50 -0.05 2.94 -10.18
C LEU A 50 -0.40 3.63 -11.50
N ALA A 51 -1.48 4.40 -11.52
CA ALA A 51 -1.83 5.24 -12.67
C ALA A 51 -0.81 6.38 -12.82
N ILE A 52 -0.49 6.76 -14.06
CA ILE A 52 0.31 7.96 -14.32
C ILE A 52 -0.50 9.25 -14.06
N GLY A 53 0.21 10.39 -13.95
CA GLY A 53 -0.41 11.72 -13.86
C GLY A 53 -0.86 12.13 -12.47
N MET A 54 -0.74 11.24 -11.47
CA MET A 54 -0.91 11.58 -10.07
C MET A 54 0.17 12.54 -9.56
N SER A 55 -0.22 13.46 -8.68
CA SER A 55 0.71 14.26 -7.89
C SER A 55 1.52 13.40 -6.91
N ASP A 56 2.64 13.93 -6.40
CA ASP A 56 3.46 13.23 -5.39
C ASP A 56 2.66 12.88 -4.12
N LYS A 57 1.68 13.71 -3.77
CA LYS A 57 0.78 13.42 -2.64
C LYS A 57 -0.15 12.25 -2.96
N GLU A 58 -0.79 12.25 -4.13
CA GLU A 58 -1.67 11.16 -4.54
C GLU A 58 -0.91 9.84 -4.61
N LEU A 59 0.26 9.82 -5.26
CA LEU A 59 1.15 8.65 -5.29
C LEU A 59 1.47 8.14 -3.88
N SER A 60 1.79 9.06 -2.97
CA SER A 60 2.10 8.70 -1.59
C SER A 60 0.91 8.09 -0.86
N VAL A 61 -0.27 8.69 -0.97
CA VAL A 61 -1.48 8.20 -0.27
C VAL A 61 -1.88 6.86 -0.85
N THR A 62 -1.89 6.71 -2.18
CA THR A 62 -2.17 5.44 -2.85
C THR A 62 -1.19 4.36 -2.40
N LEU A 63 0.11 4.64 -2.27
CA LEU A 63 1.07 3.64 -1.78
C LEU A 63 0.82 3.21 -0.33
N TYR A 64 0.48 4.13 0.57
CA TYR A 64 0.09 3.75 1.93
C TYR A 64 -1.16 2.87 1.93
N HIS A 65 -2.17 3.24 1.12
CA HIS A 65 -3.41 2.48 0.99
C HIS A 65 -3.11 1.05 0.53
N GLU A 66 -2.50 0.90 -0.65
CA GLU A 66 -2.28 -0.40 -1.28
C GLU A 66 -1.42 -1.32 -0.41
N VAL A 67 -0.39 -0.77 0.25
CA VAL A 67 0.47 -1.58 1.13
C VAL A 67 -0.26 -2.02 2.39
N LEU A 68 -1.07 -1.15 3.01
CA LEU A 68 -1.81 -1.51 4.22
C LEU A 68 -2.89 -2.54 3.94
N GLU A 69 -3.65 -2.35 2.86
CA GLU A 69 -4.68 -3.29 2.43
C GLU A 69 -4.05 -4.63 2.03
N ALA A 70 -2.96 -4.61 1.24
CA ALA A 70 -2.28 -5.85 0.84
C ALA A 70 -1.73 -6.61 2.05
N ALA A 71 -1.16 -5.91 3.03
CA ALA A 71 -0.71 -6.52 4.28
C ALA A 71 -1.86 -7.13 5.08
N ALA A 72 -3.02 -6.46 5.14
CA ALA A 72 -4.21 -6.99 5.79
C ALA A 72 -4.72 -8.26 5.11
N VAL A 73 -4.83 -8.25 3.77
CA VAL A 73 -5.33 -9.37 2.96
C VAL A 73 -4.36 -10.55 2.94
N ALA A 74 -3.04 -10.29 2.94
CA ALA A 74 -2.00 -11.31 2.88
C ALA A 74 -1.63 -11.91 4.25
N SER A 75 -2.15 -11.37 5.35
CA SER A 75 -1.89 -11.91 6.69
C SER A 75 -2.87 -13.03 7.02
N ASP A 76 -2.36 -14.17 7.48
CA ASP A 76 -3.21 -15.25 8.02
C ASP A 76 -3.90 -14.84 9.32
N ASP A 77 -3.27 -13.93 10.08
CA ASP A 77 -3.78 -13.36 11.34
C ASP A 77 -3.45 -11.85 11.35
N PRO A 78 -4.27 -10.99 10.71
CA PRO A 78 -4.03 -9.55 10.67
C PRO A 78 -4.21 -8.93 12.08
N PRO A 79 -3.48 -7.86 12.42
CA PRO A 79 -3.68 -7.16 13.69
C PRO A 79 -5.14 -6.74 13.90
N GLU A 80 -5.63 -6.81 15.15
CA GLU A 80 -7.01 -6.42 15.50
C GLU A 80 -7.36 -4.99 15.03
N SER A 81 -6.36 -4.09 14.99
CA SER A 81 -6.53 -2.70 14.59
C SER A 81 -7.03 -2.50 13.16
N ILE A 82 -6.86 -3.50 12.29
CA ILE A 82 -7.23 -3.44 10.87
C ILE A 82 -8.15 -4.59 10.43
N MET A 83 -8.49 -5.52 11.33
CA MET A 83 -9.26 -6.72 11.00
C MET A 83 -10.69 -6.39 10.50
N GLU A 84 -11.26 -5.26 10.94
CA GLU A 84 -12.60 -4.80 10.53
C GLU A 84 -12.56 -3.62 9.56
N PHE A 85 -11.38 -3.27 9.01
CA PHE A 85 -11.28 -2.16 8.06
C PHE A 85 -12.09 -2.46 6.81
N ASN A 86 -12.85 -1.46 6.37
CA ASN A 86 -13.37 -1.40 5.01
C ASN A 86 -12.55 -0.39 4.19
N GLU A 87 -12.92 -0.23 2.92
CA GLU A 87 -12.29 0.72 1.98
C GLU A 87 -12.11 2.13 2.56
N ALA A 88 -13.13 2.67 3.21
CA ALA A 88 -13.08 4.03 3.76
C ALA A 88 -12.11 4.14 4.94
N ASP A 89 -11.92 3.04 5.69
CA ASP A 89 -10.94 3.00 6.78
C ASP A 89 -9.51 2.94 6.23
N PHE A 90 -9.26 2.15 5.17
CA PHE A 90 -7.97 2.14 4.48
C PHE A 90 -7.63 3.50 3.88
N ASP A 91 -8.59 4.15 3.22
CA ASP A 91 -8.43 5.51 2.69
C ASP A 91 -8.09 6.50 3.81
N ALA A 92 -8.84 6.49 4.91
CA ALA A 92 -8.61 7.38 6.03
C ALA A 92 -7.23 7.15 6.65
N ALA A 93 -6.83 5.89 6.84
CA ALA A 93 -5.52 5.52 7.36
C ALA A 93 -4.38 5.98 6.44
N ALA A 94 -4.53 5.83 5.13
CA ALA A 94 -3.54 6.26 4.14
C ALA A 94 -3.35 7.79 4.13
N TYR A 95 -4.44 8.55 4.20
CA TYR A 95 -4.35 10.02 4.35
C TYR A 95 -3.73 10.43 5.68
N ALA A 96 -4.06 9.74 6.77
CA ALA A 96 -3.47 9.98 8.08
C ALA A 96 -1.96 9.71 8.08
N ALA A 97 -1.55 8.57 7.52
CA ALA A 97 -0.14 8.19 7.39
C ALA A 97 0.66 9.23 6.58
N HIS A 98 0.11 9.72 5.46
CA HIS A 98 0.77 10.79 4.71
C HIS A 98 0.87 12.10 5.51
N ALA A 99 -0.19 12.46 6.24
CA ALA A 99 -0.21 13.69 7.03
C ALA A 99 0.75 13.64 8.22
N GLU A 100 0.88 12.49 8.87
CA GLU A 100 1.68 12.29 10.08
C GLU A 100 3.15 11.96 9.77
N PHE A 101 3.40 11.04 8.82
CA PHE A 101 4.73 10.52 8.52
C PHE A 101 5.36 11.18 7.29
N GLY A 102 4.57 11.91 6.49
CA GLY A 102 5.01 12.52 5.24
C GLY A 102 4.95 11.55 4.05
N PRO A 103 5.66 11.87 2.94
CA PRO A 103 5.62 11.09 1.71
C PRO A 103 6.01 9.62 1.93
N ALA A 104 5.38 8.73 1.16
CA ALA A 104 5.67 7.31 1.17
C ALA A 104 7.14 7.05 0.81
N SER A 105 7.77 6.23 1.63
CA SER A 105 9.15 5.78 1.52
C SER A 105 9.25 4.43 2.24
N PRO A 106 10.31 3.63 2.02
CA PRO A 106 10.53 2.40 2.76
C PRO A 106 10.41 2.55 4.27
N ALA A 107 10.95 3.63 4.83
CA ALA A 107 10.91 3.89 6.26
C ALA A 107 9.49 4.20 6.75
N THR A 108 8.73 4.99 6.01
CA THR A 108 7.40 5.42 6.44
C THR A 108 6.33 4.36 6.20
N LEU A 109 6.46 3.52 5.16
CA LEU A 109 5.62 2.34 4.98
C LEU A 109 5.77 1.38 6.17
N ASN A 110 7.02 1.09 6.57
CA ASN A 110 7.28 0.28 7.76
C ASN A 110 6.79 0.96 9.04
N HIS A 111 6.87 2.28 9.13
CA HIS A 111 6.31 3.01 10.26
C HIS A 111 4.79 2.85 10.36
N MET A 112 4.07 2.97 9.24
CA MET A 112 2.62 2.73 9.18
C MET A 112 2.27 1.28 9.56
N LEU A 113 2.98 0.28 9.03
CA LEU A 113 2.73 -1.11 9.37
C LEU A 113 2.92 -1.38 10.87
N ARG A 114 3.99 -0.85 11.46
CA ARG A 114 4.20 -0.92 12.92
C ARG A 114 3.10 -0.23 13.70
N PHE A 115 2.64 0.93 13.25
CA PHE A 115 1.55 1.66 13.89
C PHE A 115 0.26 0.81 13.96
N HIS A 116 -0.01 0.01 12.92
CA HIS A 116 -1.14 -0.91 12.89
C HIS A 116 -0.87 -2.27 13.59
N GLY A 117 0.32 -2.48 14.16
CA GLY A 117 0.65 -3.67 14.94
C GLY A 117 1.28 -4.82 14.15
N PHE A 118 1.79 -4.57 12.95
CA PHE A 118 2.66 -5.53 12.28
C PHE A 118 4.08 -5.45 12.84
N ASP A 119 4.61 -6.60 13.28
CA ASP A 119 5.96 -6.72 13.85
C ASP A 119 6.89 -7.55 12.95
N GLU A 120 8.18 -7.60 13.28
CA GLU A 120 9.13 -8.52 12.63
C GLU A 120 8.75 -9.98 12.96
N LEU A 121 8.82 -10.86 11.94
CA LEU A 121 8.62 -12.32 12.12
C LEU A 121 9.84 -13.00 12.74
#